data_AF-A0A958S0L4-F1
#
_entry.id   AF-A0A958S0L4-F1
#
_cell.length_a   1.000
_cell.length_b   1.000
_cell.length_c   1.000
_cell.angle_alpha   90.00
_cell.angle_beta   90.00
_cell.angle_gamma   90.00
#
_symmetry.space_group_name_H-M   'P 1'
#
loop_
_entity.id
_entity.type
_entity.pdbx_description
1 polymer ?
#
loop_
_entity_poly.entity_id
_entity_poly.type
_entity_poly.pdbx_seq_one_letter_code
_entity_poly.pdbx_strand_id
1 'polypeptide(L)'
;MKKIIIVIASMFLSVQIFAQIDTVQSLQKINNIYGGFSGDTLSEGDLFGRVVKVIGDVNWDGIDDIAVSAHKDDDGATDRGAVYILMLNEDGTVKDQQKISETAGNGPSFTTGHKFFGTGIAALGDLNGDGKVDIAVGGGACDDDGVSAFKGAVYILFLDTNGMVLEYQKISNTQGGGPGSLATQDLFGTGVSNIGDLNQDGLPEIAIFTQGDDDGGVNVGAVFIGFLDYDGTLKDIQKISATDGGFGGALTAGDQFGLAEAIGDLDNDGVIDIAISAPNDDDGGTDRGAVWICFMTDSGYVKSEQKISDTVGSFTGTLDDSDKFGLSLCSVGDLNNDTTIDLAVTAVGDDDGGTNRGAIWFLMLDTDGTVKSYDKVNTTDTLLVDTVVGGDDFSCGISSFGDRNGDGQIDLLVGARNAADTSRATGEVYVIHFDADTTYPHRDFHQTTAYINTIVKQSAASSPLDGELGLSDGYGISISNIGDLDGDGIDDMAVGAHSDDDGGGNKGAIYINFMNSNGAIKSQQKISDTRGGFNGYLYSGGSFGSAVAGIGDVNGDGIPDIAVGAISADDGGTDRGEVWILFMT
;
A
#
# COMPACT_ATOMS: atom_id res chain seq x y z
N MET A 1 -82.44 3.72 -6.42
CA MET A 1 -81.32 4.69 -6.54
C MET A 1 -80.20 4.24 -5.61
N LYS A 2 -79.19 3.55 -6.16
CA LYS A 2 -78.00 3.12 -5.42
C LYS A 2 -77.06 4.32 -5.29
N LYS A 3 -76.69 4.68 -4.05
CA LYS A 3 -75.69 5.72 -3.78
C LYS A 3 -74.31 5.10 -3.98
N ILE A 4 -73.54 5.67 -4.89
CA ILE A 4 -72.12 5.35 -5.10
C ILE A 4 -71.34 6.08 -4.01
N ILE A 5 -70.65 5.33 -3.15
CA ILE A 5 -69.67 5.86 -2.21
C ILE A 5 -68.32 5.77 -2.95
N ILE A 6 -67.75 6.92 -3.28
CA ILE A 6 -66.38 7.03 -3.77
C ILE A 6 -65.49 7.04 -2.53
N VAL A 7 -64.72 5.97 -2.32
CA VAL A 7 -63.64 5.93 -1.34
C VAL A 7 -62.40 6.51 -2.03
N ILE A 8 -61.96 7.68 -1.58
CA ILE A 8 -60.67 8.25 -1.97
C ILE A 8 -59.62 7.50 -1.14
N ALA A 9 -58.87 6.60 -1.79
CA ALA A 9 -57.68 5.99 -1.22
C ALA A 9 -56.56 7.06 -1.21
N SER A 10 -56.19 7.56 -0.03
CA SER A 10 -55.00 8.41 0.14
C SER A 10 -53.77 7.49 0.04
N MET A 11 -53.00 7.60 -1.04
CA MET A 11 -51.64 7.08 -1.10
C MET A 11 -50.80 7.84 -0.07
N PHE A 12 -50.49 7.20 1.06
CA PHE A 12 -49.37 7.61 1.88
C PHE A 12 -48.11 7.16 1.15
N LEU A 13 -47.40 8.10 0.55
CA LEU A 13 -46.02 7.92 0.15
C LEU A 13 -45.22 7.84 1.45
N SER A 14 -44.86 6.64 1.88
CA SER A 14 -43.92 6.47 2.98
C SER A 14 -42.57 6.98 2.50
N VAL A 15 -42.15 8.14 2.98
CA VAL A 15 -40.73 8.51 2.99
C VAL A 15 -40.06 7.45 3.87
N GLN A 16 -39.36 6.48 3.25
CA GLN A 16 -38.35 5.73 3.98
C GLN A 16 -37.27 6.74 4.34
N ILE A 17 -37.35 7.25 5.57
CA ILE A 17 -36.18 7.81 6.22
C ILE A 17 -35.30 6.58 6.45
N PHE A 18 -34.31 6.36 5.60
CA PHE A 18 -33.19 5.50 5.97
C PHE A 18 -32.62 6.15 7.22
N ALA A 19 -32.73 5.48 8.37
CA ALA A 19 -31.95 5.90 9.52
C ALA A 19 -30.49 5.83 9.05
N GLN A 20 -29.79 6.97 9.09
CA GLN A 20 -28.34 6.98 8.96
C GLN A 20 -27.83 6.05 10.06
N ILE A 21 -27.18 4.96 9.65
CA ILE A 21 -26.51 4.07 10.58
C ILE A 21 -25.21 4.79 10.90
N ASP A 22 -25.14 5.44 12.05
CA ASP A 22 -23.88 6.01 12.52
C ASP A 22 -22.93 4.85 12.76
N THR A 23 -21.92 4.71 11.91
CA THR A 23 -20.97 3.58 11.94
C THR A 23 -19.76 3.89 12.81
N VAL A 24 -19.49 5.18 13.04
CA VAL A 24 -18.50 5.62 14.03
C VAL A 24 -19.18 5.73 15.40
N GLN A 25 -18.82 4.82 16.30
CA GLN A 25 -19.25 4.80 17.70
C GLN A 25 -18.65 5.98 18.46
N SER A 26 -17.34 6.14 18.29
CA SER A 26 -16.54 7.20 18.87
C SER A 26 -15.28 7.38 18.04
N LEU A 27 -14.60 8.51 18.23
CA LEU A 27 -13.43 8.85 17.46
C LEU A 27 -12.41 9.55 18.34
N GLN A 28 -11.15 9.42 17.97
CA GLN A 28 -10.07 10.20 18.55
C GLN A 28 -9.32 10.93 17.46
N LYS A 29 -9.24 12.24 17.64
CA LYS A 29 -8.37 13.09 16.83
C LYS A 29 -7.00 13.12 17.46
N ILE A 30 -5.96 12.73 16.72
CA ILE A 30 -4.57 12.73 17.18
C ILE A 30 -3.79 13.80 16.40
N ASN A 31 -3.47 14.89 17.10
CA ASN A 31 -2.61 15.99 16.63
C ASN A 31 -2.13 16.82 17.83
N ASN A 32 -1.38 17.91 17.60
CA ASN A 32 -0.85 18.78 18.67
C ASN A 32 -1.84 19.28 19.74
N ILE A 33 -3.15 19.18 19.52
CA ILE A 33 -4.20 19.75 20.37
C ILE A 33 -5.01 18.65 21.08
N TYR A 34 -5.15 17.47 20.47
CA TYR A 34 -6.14 16.46 20.87
C TYR A 34 -5.57 15.05 20.98
N GLY A 35 -6.37 14.13 21.54
CA GLY A 35 -6.10 12.69 21.49
C GLY A 35 -4.95 12.22 22.36
N GLY A 36 -4.58 12.99 23.40
CA GLY A 36 -3.42 12.66 24.24
C GLY A 36 -2.07 12.94 23.59
N PHE A 37 -2.06 13.37 22.31
CA PHE A 37 -0.83 13.67 21.59
C PHE A 37 -0.21 14.94 22.15
N SER A 38 0.84 14.77 22.94
CA SER A 38 1.42 15.83 23.75
C SER A 38 2.92 15.65 23.88
N GLY A 39 3.66 16.76 23.92
CA GLY A 39 5.12 16.75 23.88
C GLY A 39 5.64 17.47 22.63
N ASP A 40 6.54 16.80 21.89
CA ASP A 40 7.14 17.35 20.67
C ASP A 40 6.06 17.62 19.61
N THR A 41 5.90 18.89 19.26
CA THR A 41 4.78 19.37 18.44
C THR A 41 5.12 19.36 16.95
N LEU A 42 4.15 18.97 16.13
CA LEU A 42 4.15 19.16 14.69
C LEU A 42 4.25 20.64 14.31
N SER A 43 5.20 20.99 13.45
CA SER A 43 5.38 22.30 12.82
C SER A 43 4.62 22.40 11.50
N GLU A 44 4.44 23.62 11.01
CA GLU A 44 3.76 23.83 9.72
C GLU A 44 4.52 23.16 8.58
N GLY A 45 3.84 22.34 7.79
CA GLY A 45 4.44 21.60 6.66
C GLY A 45 5.01 20.23 6.98
N ASP A 46 4.89 19.74 8.23
CA ASP A 46 5.44 18.44 8.66
C ASP A 46 4.80 17.23 7.94
N LEU A 47 3.57 17.38 7.45
CA LEU A 47 2.80 16.35 6.73
C LEU A 47 2.66 15.04 7.51
N PHE A 48 2.24 15.13 8.77
CA PHE A 48 1.95 13.97 9.62
C PHE A 48 0.74 13.16 9.13
N GLY A 49 0.85 11.84 9.13
CA GLY A 49 -0.22 10.95 8.64
C GLY A 49 -0.07 10.53 7.18
N ARG A 50 1.13 10.69 6.59
CA ARG A 50 1.44 10.18 5.23
C ARG A 50 1.40 8.65 5.18
N VAL A 51 2.10 8.01 6.11
CA VAL A 51 2.13 6.56 6.30
C VAL A 51 1.59 6.30 7.69
N VAL A 52 0.67 5.33 7.81
CA VAL A 52 0.17 4.79 9.06
C VAL A 52 0.37 3.28 8.99
N LYS A 53 1.17 2.73 9.90
CA LYS A 53 1.55 1.32 9.87
C LYS A 53 1.41 0.71 11.27
N VAL A 54 0.71 -0.42 11.37
CA VAL A 54 0.73 -1.25 12.57
C VAL A 54 2.11 -1.88 12.71
N ILE A 55 2.72 -1.75 13.89
CA ILE A 55 4.07 -2.24 14.17
C ILE A 55 4.11 -3.30 15.27
N GLY A 56 2.96 -3.59 15.88
CA GLY A 56 2.81 -4.51 17.01
C GLY A 56 2.75 -3.77 18.35
N ASP A 57 2.46 -4.50 19.42
CA ASP A 57 2.40 -3.99 20.79
C ASP A 57 3.79 -3.62 21.34
N VAL A 58 4.13 -2.32 21.32
CA VAL A 58 5.43 -1.79 21.76
C VAL A 58 5.53 -1.83 23.28
N ASN A 59 4.43 -1.57 23.98
CA ASN A 59 4.42 -1.32 25.42
C ASN A 59 3.92 -2.50 26.28
N TRP A 60 3.59 -3.61 25.63
CA TRP A 60 3.08 -4.86 26.19
C TRP A 60 1.80 -4.70 27.01
N ASP A 61 0.92 -3.79 26.60
CA ASP A 61 -0.38 -3.62 27.24
C ASP A 61 -1.50 -4.41 26.56
N GLY A 62 -1.17 -5.17 25.51
CA GLY A 62 -2.08 -6.01 24.75
C GLY A 62 -2.77 -5.30 23.60
N ILE A 63 -2.37 -4.06 23.29
CA ILE A 63 -2.89 -3.27 22.17
C ILE A 63 -1.77 -3.12 21.14
N ASP A 64 -2.07 -3.40 19.88
CA ASP A 64 -1.12 -3.15 18.81
C ASP A 64 -0.94 -1.64 18.59
N ASP A 65 0.31 -1.21 18.55
CA ASP A 65 0.68 0.19 18.40
C ASP A 65 0.99 0.54 16.93
N ILE A 66 1.00 1.84 16.64
CA ILE A 66 1.18 2.34 15.27
C ILE A 66 2.39 3.27 15.14
N ALA A 67 3.05 3.19 13.98
CA ALA A 67 4.02 4.17 13.53
C ALA A 67 3.39 5.10 12.48
N VAL A 68 3.58 6.40 12.66
CA VAL A 68 3.06 7.44 11.76
C VAL A 68 4.18 8.34 11.27
N SER A 69 4.27 8.56 9.96
CA SER A 69 5.30 9.43 9.41
C SER A 69 4.89 10.90 9.28
N ALA A 70 5.83 11.78 9.57
CA ALA A 70 5.86 13.20 9.23
C ALA A 70 7.15 13.47 8.44
N HIS A 71 7.20 12.95 7.22
CA HIS A 71 8.42 12.93 6.40
C HIS A 71 9.00 14.33 6.07
N LYS A 72 8.28 15.42 6.35
CA LYS A 72 8.75 16.80 6.17
C LYS A 72 8.98 17.55 7.49
N ASP A 73 8.94 16.84 8.61
CA ASP A 73 9.18 17.43 9.92
C ASP A 73 10.52 18.21 9.96
N ASP A 74 10.45 19.43 10.47
CA ASP A 74 11.56 20.39 10.49
C ASP A 74 12.44 20.27 11.75
N ASP A 75 12.25 19.24 12.58
CA ASP A 75 13.04 19.06 13.79
C ASP A 75 14.52 18.78 13.48
N GLY A 76 15.40 19.54 14.12
CA GLY A 76 16.82 19.63 13.78
C GLY A 76 17.12 20.61 12.63
N ALA A 77 16.37 20.55 11.51
CA ALA A 77 16.46 21.48 10.38
C ALA A 77 15.37 21.22 9.31
N THR A 78 15.36 21.99 8.21
CA THR A 78 14.32 21.90 7.17
C THR A 78 14.18 20.50 6.55
N ASP A 79 12.94 20.00 6.49
CA ASP A 79 12.48 18.70 6.00
C ASP A 79 13.42 17.54 6.39
N ARG A 80 13.78 17.45 7.67
CA ARG A 80 14.54 16.31 8.18
C ARG A 80 13.70 15.05 8.21
N GLY A 81 12.42 15.20 8.50
CA GLY A 81 11.47 14.12 8.64
C GLY A 81 11.52 13.49 10.04
N ALA A 82 10.40 12.94 10.45
CA ALA A 82 10.21 12.25 11.72
C ALA A 82 9.27 11.05 11.56
N VAL A 83 9.41 10.11 12.48
CA VAL A 83 8.44 9.02 12.70
C VAL A 83 7.95 9.13 14.14
N TYR A 84 6.65 8.99 14.33
CA TYR A 84 6.03 8.98 15.65
C TYR A 84 5.55 7.57 15.96
N ILE A 85 6.01 7.02 17.09
CA ILE A 85 5.47 5.79 17.66
C ILE A 85 4.36 6.20 18.60
N LEU A 86 3.14 5.75 18.31
CA LEU A 86 1.96 6.07 19.10
C LEU A 86 1.51 4.81 19.82
N MET A 87 1.66 4.82 21.13
CA MET A 87 1.13 3.77 21.99
C MET A 87 -0.30 4.10 22.34
N LEU A 88 -1.24 3.25 21.96
CA LEU A 88 -2.66 3.57 22.05
C LEU A 88 -3.25 3.09 23.37
N ASN A 89 -4.21 3.84 23.92
CA ASN A 89 -5.14 3.32 24.93
C ASN A 89 -6.27 2.57 24.22
N GLU A 90 -7.01 1.74 24.99
CA GLU A 90 -8.27 1.13 24.53
C GLU A 90 -9.28 2.17 24.01
N ASP A 91 -9.23 3.42 24.49
CA ASP A 91 -10.11 4.50 24.02
C ASP A 91 -9.58 5.26 22.78
N GLY A 92 -8.47 4.78 22.20
CA GLY A 92 -7.81 5.27 20.99
C GLY A 92 -7.03 6.57 21.16
N THR A 93 -7.03 7.13 22.37
CA THR A 93 -6.12 8.23 22.67
C THR A 93 -4.71 7.69 22.79
N VAL A 94 -3.74 8.55 22.53
CA VAL A 94 -2.33 8.27 22.75
C VAL A 94 -2.09 8.15 24.26
N LYS A 95 -1.73 6.93 24.70
CA LYS A 95 -1.31 6.61 26.05
C LYS A 95 0.06 7.19 26.34
N ASP A 96 0.98 6.95 25.41
CA ASP A 96 2.29 7.55 25.37
C ASP A 96 2.71 7.70 23.90
N GLN A 97 3.66 8.60 23.65
CA GLN A 97 4.20 8.81 22.31
C GLN A 97 5.70 8.97 22.35
N GLN A 98 6.32 8.57 21.25
CA GLN A 98 7.68 8.97 20.98
C GLN A 98 7.83 9.53 19.58
N LYS A 99 8.23 10.81 19.51
CA LYS A 99 8.79 11.38 18.29
C LYS A 99 10.21 10.86 18.10
N ILE A 100 10.49 10.25 16.96
CA ILE A 100 11.82 9.85 16.54
C ILE A 100 12.26 10.81 15.43
N SER A 101 13.21 11.67 15.75
CA SER A 101 13.74 12.71 14.88
C SER A 101 15.21 13.01 15.22
N GLU A 102 15.79 14.02 14.58
CA GLU A 102 17.16 14.44 14.86
C GLU A 102 17.39 14.87 16.31
N THR A 103 16.38 15.44 16.98
CA THR A 103 16.54 15.99 18.34
C THR A 103 15.67 15.31 19.40
N ALA A 104 14.83 14.35 19.03
CA ALA A 104 13.92 13.64 19.92
C ALA A 104 13.97 12.10 19.77
N GLY A 105 13.61 11.39 20.84
CA GLY A 105 13.46 9.94 20.85
C GLY A 105 14.73 9.13 20.61
N ASN A 106 15.89 9.76 20.82
CA ASN A 106 17.20 9.23 20.41
C ASN A 106 17.25 8.85 18.91
N GLY A 107 16.49 9.57 18.08
CA GLY A 107 16.47 9.33 16.65
C GLY A 107 17.80 9.66 15.96
N PRO A 108 17.89 9.35 14.66
CA PRO A 108 19.12 9.53 13.92
C PRO A 108 19.56 10.99 13.83
N SER A 109 20.85 11.24 14.10
CA SER A 109 21.45 12.57 13.87
C SER A 109 21.80 12.77 12.40
N PHE A 110 21.56 13.97 11.85
CA PHE A 110 21.86 14.28 10.46
C PHE A 110 22.92 15.40 10.38
N THR A 111 23.53 15.61 9.21
CA THR A 111 24.52 16.70 9.04
C THR A 111 23.90 17.94 8.39
N THR A 112 23.48 17.89 7.12
CA THR A 112 22.93 19.05 6.37
C THR A 112 21.94 18.68 5.26
N GLY A 113 20.95 19.55 4.97
CA GLY A 113 20.04 19.44 3.80
C GLY A 113 18.82 18.53 4.02
N HIS A 114 17.78 18.61 3.18
CA HIS A 114 16.55 17.82 3.30
C HIS A 114 16.87 16.30 3.34
N LYS A 115 16.26 15.58 4.27
CA LYS A 115 16.55 14.15 4.53
C LYS A 115 15.35 13.25 4.31
N PHE A 116 14.15 13.76 4.57
CA PHE A 116 12.89 13.03 4.41
C PHE A 116 12.89 11.67 5.13
N PHE A 117 13.41 11.63 6.36
CA PHE A 117 13.28 10.46 7.22
C PHE A 117 11.79 10.13 7.45
N GLY A 118 11.40 8.86 7.27
CA GLY A 118 10.01 8.43 7.36
C GLY A 118 9.27 8.35 6.01
N THR A 119 9.98 8.29 4.88
CA THR A 119 9.35 8.09 3.55
C THR A 119 8.74 6.70 3.37
N GLY A 120 9.25 5.69 4.11
CA GLY A 120 8.72 4.34 4.18
C GLY A 120 8.97 3.73 5.56
N ILE A 121 8.11 2.80 5.98
CA ILE A 121 8.18 2.09 7.26
C ILE A 121 7.86 0.62 7.01
N ALA A 122 8.73 -0.27 7.47
CA ALA A 122 8.49 -1.71 7.52
C ALA A 122 8.61 -2.21 8.97
N ALA A 123 7.65 -3.03 9.39
CA ALA A 123 7.72 -3.73 10.67
C ALA A 123 8.68 -4.91 10.53
N LEU A 124 9.60 -5.06 11.49
CA LEU A 124 10.57 -6.17 11.53
C LEU A 124 10.25 -7.20 12.62
N GLY A 125 9.37 -6.85 13.57
CA GLY A 125 9.12 -7.68 14.75
C GLY A 125 10.25 -7.52 15.76
N ASP A 126 10.64 -8.58 16.45
CA ASP A 126 11.76 -8.60 17.41
C ASP A 126 13.03 -9.08 16.70
N LEU A 127 13.72 -8.17 16.02
CA LEU A 127 14.90 -8.46 15.21
C LEU A 127 16.08 -8.88 16.09
N ASN A 128 16.28 -8.22 17.23
CA ASN A 128 17.43 -8.48 18.11
C ASN A 128 17.18 -9.57 19.18
N GLY A 129 15.95 -10.09 19.28
CA GLY A 129 15.57 -11.14 20.22
C GLY A 129 15.42 -10.66 21.66
N ASP A 130 15.25 -9.35 21.89
CA ASP A 130 15.07 -8.76 23.21
C ASP A 130 13.60 -8.69 23.67
N GLY A 131 12.69 -9.14 22.81
CA GLY A 131 11.25 -9.21 23.02
C GLY A 131 10.50 -7.93 22.63
N LYS A 132 11.18 -6.91 22.08
CA LYS A 132 10.58 -5.62 21.75
C LYS A 132 10.43 -5.44 20.24
N VAL A 133 9.66 -4.43 19.86
CA VAL A 133 9.36 -4.12 18.47
C VAL A 133 10.51 -3.34 17.83
N ASP A 134 10.92 -3.81 16.67
CA ASP A 134 11.92 -3.21 15.80
C ASP A 134 11.33 -2.87 14.44
N ILE A 135 11.80 -1.77 13.86
CA ILE A 135 11.30 -1.26 12.58
C ILE A 135 12.42 -0.79 11.66
N ALA A 136 12.20 -0.89 10.35
CA ALA A 136 13.02 -0.24 9.34
C ALA A 136 12.36 1.04 8.85
N VAL A 137 13.11 2.14 8.81
CA VAL A 137 12.63 3.44 8.34
C VAL A 137 13.49 3.93 7.18
N GLY A 138 12.84 4.23 6.06
CA GLY A 138 13.46 4.79 4.87
C GLY A 138 13.65 6.31 4.97
N GLY A 139 14.73 6.79 4.36
CA GLY A 139 14.92 8.21 4.08
C GLY A 139 15.64 8.38 2.76
N GLY A 140 14.88 8.47 1.67
CA GLY A 140 15.42 8.53 0.31
C GLY A 140 16.39 9.70 0.06
N ALA A 141 16.35 10.77 0.86
CA ALA A 141 17.32 11.88 0.77
C ALA A 141 18.36 11.90 1.90
N CYS A 142 18.36 10.90 2.79
CA CYS A 142 19.21 10.82 3.98
C CYS A 142 20.69 10.55 3.68
N ASP A 143 21.44 11.51 3.12
CA ASP A 143 22.92 11.45 3.13
C ASP A 143 23.50 12.27 4.28
N ASP A 144 24.17 11.66 5.24
CA ASP A 144 24.95 12.40 6.25
C ASP A 144 26.45 12.05 6.25
N ASP A 145 26.92 11.31 5.25
CA ASP A 145 28.31 10.83 5.14
C ASP A 145 29.27 11.94 4.62
N GLY A 146 28.89 13.21 4.79
CA GLY A 146 29.73 14.38 4.56
C GLY A 146 29.75 14.92 3.12
N VAL A 147 28.80 14.55 2.26
CA VAL A 147 28.70 15.02 0.87
C VAL A 147 27.29 15.53 0.58
N SER A 148 27.16 16.61 -0.19
CA SER A 148 25.87 17.16 -0.63
C SER A 148 25.31 16.35 -1.79
N ALA A 149 24.86 15.12 -1.54
CA ALA A 149 24.34 14.23 -2.57
C ALA A 149 23.15 13.44 -2.02
N PHE A 150 22.01 13.44 -2.70
CA PHE A 150 20.80 12.73 -2.28
C PHE A 150 20.96 11.19 -2.43
N LYS A 151 21.91 10.59 -1.71
CA LYS A 151 22.23 9.16 -1.81
C LYS A 151 21.22 8.28 -1.10
N GLY A 152 20.67 8.76 0.01
CA GLY A 152 19.69 8.05 0.81
C GLY A 152 20.29 7.13 1.90
N ALA A 153 19.43 6.66 2.80
CA ALA A 153 19.76 5.72 3.87
C ALA A 153 18.51 4.97 4.37
N VAL A 154 18.74 3.85 5.05
CA VAL A 154 17.75 3.12 5.86
C VAL A 154 18.22 3.11 7.31
N TYR A 155 17.29 3.18 8.24
CA TYR A 155 17.58 3.12 9.67
C TYR A 155 16.81 1.96 10.29
N ILE A 156 17.53 1.05 10.93
CA ILE A 156 16.96 0.00 11.76
C ILE A 156 16.87 0.56 13.16
N LEU A 157 15.67 0.62 13.71
CA LEU A 157 15.40 1.21 15.02
C LEU A 157 15.02 0.11 16.00
N PHE A 158 15.80 -0.02 17.07
CA PHE A 158 15.50 -0.90 18.20
C PHE A 158 14.75 -0.09 19.25
N LEU A 159 13.46 -0.35 19.41
CA LEU A 159 12.62 0.46 20.29
C LEU A 159 12.64 -0.11 21.71
N ASP A 160 12.54 0.75 22.72
CA ASP A 160 12.13 0.34 24.05
C ASP A 160 10.60 0.27 24.16
N THR A 161 10.11 -0.13 25.34
CA THR A 161 8.67 -0.24 25.60
C THR A 161 7.95 1.11 25.72
N ASN A 162 8.66 2.22 25.57
CA ASN A 162 8.11 3.57 25.49
C ASN A 162 8.26 4.16 24.06
N GLY A 163 8.67 3.34 23.08
CA GLY A 163 8.94 3.78 21.71
C GLY A 163 10.23 4.59 21.54
N MET A 164 11.04 4.76 22.59
CA MET A 164 12.36 5.39 22.48
C MET A 164 13.31 4.48 21.72
N VAL A 165 14.12 5.07 20.85
CA VAL A 165 15.21 4.34 20.22
C VAL A 165 16.26 4.03 21.30
N LEU A 166 16.44 2.76 21.62
CA LEU A 166 17.53 2.28 22.47
C LEU A 166 18.85 2.39 21.74
N GLU A 167 18.82 1.94 20.50
CA GLU A 167 19.91 1.94 19.55
C GLU A 167 19.30 2.01 18.15
N TYR A 168 19.98 2.69 17.23
CA TYR A 168 19.66 2.58 15.83
C TYR A 168 20.91 2.20 15.06
N GLN A 169 20.72 1.40 14.02
CA GLN A 169 21.75 1.20 13.03
C GLN A 169 21.39 1.96 11.76
N LYS A 170 22.26 2.90 11.40
CA LYS A 170 22.20 3.55 10.10
C LYS A 170 22.83 2.64 9.04
N ILE A 171 22.08 2.32 8.01
CA ILE A 171 22.55 1.67 6.79
C ILE A 171 22.63 2.73 5.70
N SER A 172 23.84 3.06 5.28
CA SER A 172 24.10 4.05 4.24
C SER A 172 25.29 3.65 3.40
N ASN A 173 25.67 4.52 2.46
CA ASN A 173 26.83 4.26 1.63
C ASN A 173 28.11 3.91 2.41
N THR A 174 28.32 4.42 3.63
CA THR A 174 29.57 4.17 4.37
C THR A 174 29.39 3.59 5.77
N GLN A 175 28.16 3.23 6.15
CA GLN A 175 27.83 2.79 7.51
C GLN A 175 26.92 1.56 7.52
N GLY A 176 26.95 0.81 8.63
CA GLY A 176 26.01 -0.29 8.90
C GLY A 176 26.09 -1.46 7.92
N GLY A 177 27.25 -1.69 7.31
CA GLY A 177 27.39 -2.71 6.26
C GLY A 177 26.75 -2.31 4.92
N GLY A 178 26.36 -1.04 4.75
CA GLY A 178 25.76 -0.58 3.51
C GLY A 178 26.73 -0.56 2.31
N PRO A 179 26.22 -0.19 1.14
CA PRO A 179 26.74 -0.67 -0.16
C PRO A 179 28.14 -0.17 -0.57
N GLY A 180 28.68 0.91 0.01
CA GLY A 180 30.00 1.44 -0.37
C GLY A 180 30.06 2.14 -1.74
N SER A 181 29.04 1.99 -2.58
CA SER A 181 29.08 2.31 -4.01
C SER A 181 28.00 3.27 -4.52
N LEU A 182 27.11 3.81 -3.67
CA LEU A 182 26.05 4.75 -4.06
C LEU A 182 26.64 6.03 -4.67
N ALA A 183 26.10 6.44 -5.80
CA ALA A 183 26.33 7.71 -6.46
C ALA A 183 25.36 8.79 -5.91
N THR A 184 25.39 9.97 -6.53
CA THR A 184 24.56 11.11 -6.10
C THR A 184 23.18 11.01 -6.73
N GLN A 185 22.12 11.17 -5.93
CA GLN A 185 20.72 11.02 -6.38
C GLN A 185 20.25 9.59 -6.59
N ASP A 186 20.98 8.59 -6.08
CA ASP A 186 20.52 7.19 -6.08
C ASP A 186 19.22 7.01 -5.28
N LEU A 187 19.02 7.81 -4.23
CA LEU A 187 17.83 7.80 -3.38
C LEU A 187 17.55 6.45 -2.67
N PHE A 188 18.60 5.81 -2.18
CA PHE A 188 18.54 4.57 -1.39
C PHE A 188 17.62 4.71 -0.18
N GLY A 189 16.69 3.76 0.01
CA GLY A 189 15.74 3.81 1.12
C GLY A 189 14.54 4.72 0.88
N THR A 190 14.22 5.04 -0.39
CA THR A 190 12.94 5.68 -0.73
C THR A 190 11.76 4.77 -0.38
N GLY A 191 11.94 3.46 -0.54
CA GLY A 191 11.05 2.41 -0.03
C GLY A 191 11.86 1.31 0.64
N VAL A 192 11.25 0.65 1.63
CA VAL A 192 11.81 -0.51 2.34
C VAL A 192 10.68 -1.52 2.58
N SER A 193 10.94 -2.78 2.29
CA SER A 193 10.04 -3.90 2.57
C SER A 193 10.79 -5.04 3.25
N ASN A 194 10.09 -5.76 4.12
CA ASN A 194 10.54 -7.03 4.67
C ASN A 194 10.20 -8.12 3.65
N ILE A 195 11.20 -8.88 3.21
CA ILE A 195 11.04 -9.94 2.18
C ILE A 195 11.17 -11.35 2.77
N GLY A 196 11.19 -11.48 4.09
CA GLY A 196 11.32 -12.76 4.79
C GLY A 196 12.77 -13.22 4.95
N ASP A 197 12.95 -14.41 5.52
CA ASP A 197 14.25 -15.03 5.80
C ASP A 197 14.73 -15.81 4.56
N LEU A 198 15.39 -15.09 3.65
CA LEU A 198 15.89 -15.57 2.37
C LEU A 198 17.05 -16.56 2.56
N ASN A 199 17.93 -16.32 3.54
CA ASN A 199 19.11 -17.17 3.78
C ASN A 199 18.90 -18.25 4.86
N GLN A 200 17.71 -18.34 5.46
CA GLN A 200 17.34 -19.26 6.53
C GLN A 200 18.21 -19.15 7.79
N ASP A 201 18.70 -17.95 8.11
CA ASP A 201 19.49 -17.71 9.31
C ASP A 201 18.64 -17.33 10.54
N GLY A 202 17.32 -17.21 10.36
CA GLY A 202 16.34 -16.88 11.37
C GLY A 202 16.06 -15.39 11.51
N LEU A 203 16.68 -14.54 10.69
CA LEU A 203 16.40 -13.11 10.61
C LEU A 203 15.73 -12.77 9.26
N PRO A 204 14.90 -11.70 9.21
CA PRO A 204 14.37 -11.23 7.95
C PRO A 204 15.43 -10.48 7.14
N GLU A 205 15.40 -10.68 5.82
CA GLU A 205 16.00 -9.79 4.84
C GLU A 205 15.06 -8.63 4.50
N ILE A 206 15.67 -7.54 4.05
CA ILE A 206 14.94 -6.37 3.55
C ILE A 206 15.30 -6.06 2.10
N ALA A 207 14.32 -5.66 1.30
CA ALA A 207 14.53 -5.06 0.00
C ALA A 207 14.48 -3.54 0.11
N ILE A 208 15.46 -2.88 -0.50
CA ILE A 208 15.65 -1.42 -0.41
C ILE A 208 15.61 -0.84 -1.81
N PHE A 209 14.61 0.00 -2.06
CA PHE A 209 14.40 0.61 -3.37
C PHE A 209 15.27 1.86 -3.56
N THR A 210 15.95 1.91 -4.71
CA THR A 210 16.93 2.94 -5.07
C THR A 210 16.62 3.46 -6.49
N GLN A 211 15.54 4.24 -6.62
CA GLN A 211 14.94 4.62 -7.91
C GLN A 211 15.85 5.47 -8.81
N GLY A 212 16.84 6.16 -8.24
CA GLY A 212 17.73 7.05 -8.98
C GLY A 212 19.10 6.44 -9.27
N ASP A 213 19.28 5.14 -9.03
CA ASP A 213 20.55 4.47 -9.29
C ASP A 213 20.89 4.54 -10.79
N ASP A 214 22.10 5.01 -11.08
CA ASP A 214 22.61 5.26 -12.43
C ASP A 214 23.46 4.08 -13.00
N ASP A 215 23.42 2.91 -12.37
CA ASP A 215 24.23 1.78 -12.80
C ASP A 215 23.69 1.15 -14.09
N GLY A 216 24.52 1.13 -15.13
CA GLY A 216 24.13 0.74 -16.49
C GLY A 216 23.46 1.83 -17.32
N GLY A 217 23.14 3.01 -16.77
CA GLY A 217 22.46 4.10 -17.48
C GLY A 217 21.87 5.16 -16.53
N VAL A 218 21.31 6.25 -17.04
CA VAL A 218 20.72 7.30 -16.18
C VAL A 218 19.39 6.84 -15.58
N ASN A 219 19.24 6.89 -14.24
CA ASN A 219 18.07 6.49 -13.46
C ASN A 219 17.49 5.14 -13.92
N VAL A 220 18.36 4.15 -14.14
CA VAL A 220 17.93 2.77 -14.44
C VAL A 220 17.17 2.21 -13.25
N GLY A 221 17.62 2.55 -12.04
CA GLY A 221 17.12 2.00 -10.79
C GLY A 221 17.86 0.73 -10.36
N ALA A 222 17.80 0.45 -9.06
CA ALA A 222 18.35 -0.75 -8.45
C ALA A 222 17.53 -1.17 -7.23
N VAL A 223 17.66 -2.44 -6.86
CA VAL A 223 17.24 -2.95 -5.56
C VAL A 223 18.47 -3.46 -4.81
N PHE A 224 18.51 -3.21 -3.50
CA PHE A 224 19.50 -3.84 -2.62
C PHE A 224 18.81 -4.82 -1.70
N ILE A 225 19.37 -6.03 -1.61
CA ILE A 225 18.98 -7.06 -0.66
C ILE A 225 19.90 -6.95 0.55
N GLY A 226 19.36 -6.53 1.68
CA GLY A 226 20.10 -6.39 2.94
C GLY A 226 19.87 -7.59 3.86
N PHE A 227 20.95 -8.27 4.21
CA PHE A 227 20.97 -9.38 5.17
C PHE A 227 21.20 -8.84 6.57
N LEU A 228 20.14 -8.75 7.37
CA LEU A 228 20.21 -8.15 8.70
C LEU A 228 21.02 -9.03 9.67
N ASP A 229 21.75 -8.38 10.57
CA ASP A 229 22.22 -8.97 11.83
C ASP A 229 21.30 -8.53 12.98
N TYR A 230 21.42 -9.21 14.11
CA TYR A 230 20.69 -8.88 15.33
C TYR A 230 20.99 -7.46 15.84
N ASP A 231 22.12 -6.86 15.47
CA ASP A 231 22.45 -5.46 15.81
C ASP A 231 21.98 -4.44 14.77
N GLY A 232 21.24 -4.89 13.75
CA GLY A 232 20.66 -4.04 12.70
C GLY A 232 21.66 -3.62 11.63
N THR A 233 22.93 -4.05 11.74
CA THR A 233 23.87 -3.93 10.62
C THR A 233 23.50 -4.93 9.53
N LEU A 234 24.04 -4.70 8.34
CA LEU A 234 23.99 -5.70 7.29
C LEU A 234 25.23 -6.60 7.41
N LYS A 235 25.01 -7.91 7.59
CA LYS A 235 26.06 -8.93 7.48
C LYS A 235 26.61 -8.97 6.06
N ASP A 236 25.70 -8.79 5.11
CA ASP A 236 26.00 -8.67 3.69
C ASP A 236 24.93 -7.79 3.02
N ILE A 237 25.28 -7.22 1.89
CA ILE A 237 24.33 -6.48 1.06
C ILE A 237 24.62 -6.78 -0.40
N GLN A 238 23.58 -7.21 -1.12
CA GLN A 238 23.70 -7.46 -2.55
C GLN A 238 22.92 -6.42 -3.34
N LYS A 239 23.63 -5.67 -4.19
CA LYS A 239 23.02 -4.82 -5.21
C LYS A 239 22.56 -5.68 -6.37
N ILE A 240 21.33 -5.49 -6.84
CA ILE A 240 20.82 -6.04 -8.09
C ILE A 240 20.53 -4.86 -9.01
N SER A 241 21.27 -4.80 -10.12
CA SER A 241 21.20 -3.72 -11.10
C SER A 241 21.58 -4.24 -12.49
N ALA A 242 21.57 -3.36 -13.49
CA ALA A 242 21.97 -3.70 -14.86
C ALA A 242 23.41 -4.25 -14.99
N THR A 243 24.29 -4.03 -14.00
CA THR A 243 25.69 -4.48 -14.09
C THR A 243 26.22 -5.25 -12.87
N ASP A 244 25.36 -5.54 -11.87
CA ASP A 244 25.77 -6.16 -10.61
C ASP A 244 24.76 -7.20 -10.10
N GLY A 245 25.17 -8.01 -9.11
CA GLY A 245 24.30 -8.95 -8.40
C GLY A 245 23.97 -10.22 -9.15
N GLY A 246 24.75 -10.58 -10.17
CA GLY A 246 24.47 -11.76 -11.00
C GLY A 246 23.34 -11.56 -11.99
N PHE A 247 22.71 -10.38 -12.01
CA PHE A 247 21.67 -10.04 -12.95
C PHE A 247 22.26 -9.79 -14.34
N GLY A 248 21.86 -10.60 -15.31
CA GLY A 248 22.28 -10.50 -16.72
C GLY A 248 21.28 -9.78 -17.62
N GLY A 249 20.16 -9.32 -17.05
CA GLY A 249 19.08 -8.66 -17.78
C GLY A 249 19.50 -7.33 -18.39
N ALA A 250 18.99 -7.04 -19.58
CA ALA A 250 19.21 -5.76 -20.24
C ALA A 250 18.22 -4.72 -19.70
N LEU A 251 18.74 -3.67 -19.06
CA LEU A 251 18.00 -2.49 -18.63
C LEU A 251 18.55 -1.25 -19.33
N THR A 252 17.69 -0.26 -19.54
CA THR A 252 18.00 1.03 -20.18
C THR A 252 17.72 2.22 -19.25
N ALA A 253 18.13 3.41 -19.70
CA ALA A 253 18.05 4.62 -18.89
C ALA A 253 16.58 5.02 -18.68
N GLY A 254 16.14 5.06 -17.43
CA GLY A 254 14.80 5.48 -17.04
C GLY A 254 13.85 4.33 -16.70
N ASP A 255 14.25 3.07 -16.86
CA ASP A 255 13.41 1.88 -16.65
C ASP A 255 12.78 1.79 -15.25
N GLN A 256 13.36 2.48 -14.26
CA GLN A 256 12.91 2.51 -12.85
C GLN A 256 12.87 1.12 -12.20
N PHE A 257 13.86 0.29 -12.50
CA PHE A 257 14.03 -1.02 -11.89
C PHE A 257 14.15 -0.91 -10.36
N GLY A 258 13.35 -1.66 -9.58
CA GLY A 258 13.71 -1.90 -8.17
C GLY A 258 12.63 -1.99 -7.10
N LEU A 259 11.32 -1.89 -7.38
CA LEU A 259 10.32 -2.34 -6.40
C LEU A 259 10.33 -3.87 -6.39
N ALA A 260 10.59 -4.47 -5.23
CA ALA A 260 10.70 -5.91 -5.09
C ALA A 260 9.62 -6.49 -4.16
N GLU A 261 9.07 -7.62 -4.55
CA GLU A 261 8.08 -8.42 -3.82
C GLU A 261 8.62 -9.84 -3.66
N ALA A 262 8.52 -10.39 -2.45
CA ALA A 262 8.85 -11.79 -2.21
C ALA A 262 7.77 -12.69 -2.82
N ILE A 263 8.18 -13.69 -3.60
CA ILE A 263 7.26 -14.62 -4.29
C ILE A 263 7.48 -16.07 -3.87
N GLY A 264 8.12 -16.28 -2.70
CA GLY A 264 8.45 -17.60 -2.16
C GLY A 264 9.49 -18.34 -2.99
N ASP A 265 9.70 -19.62 -2.70
CA ASP A 265 10.68 -20.49 -3.38
C ASP A 265 10.05 -21.13 -4.63
N LEU A 266 10.29 -20.52 -5.79
CA LEU A 266 9.62 -20.86 -7.05
C LEU A 266 10.30 -22.06 -7.73
N ASP A 267 11.62 -22.19 -7.63
CA ASP A 267 12.38 -23.32 -8.20
C ASP A 267 12.63 -24.49 -7.23
N ASN A 268 12.09 -24.41 -6.01
CA ASN A 268 12.20 -25.41 -4.93
C ASN A 268 13.65 -25.69 -4.51
N ASP A 269 14.52 -24.69 -4.55
CA ASP A 269 15.92 -24.82 -4.09
C ASP A 269 16.12 -24.47 -2.60
N GLY A 270 15.07 -23.99 -1.94
CA GLY A 270 15.03 -23.59 -0.55
C GLY A 270 15.26 -22.10 -0.32
N VAL A 271 15.52 -21.30 -1.35
CA VAL A 271 15.73 -19.85 -1.22
C VAL A 271 14.47 -19.10 -1.66
N ILE A 272 14.15 -18.00 -0.97
CA ILE A 272 13.06 -17.13 -1.39
C ILE A 272 13.45 -16.41 -2.69
N ASP A 273 12.63 -16.56 -3.72
CA ASP A 273 12.73 -15.82 -4.97
C ASP A 273 11.93 -14.51 -4.90
N ILE A 274 12.28 -13.57 -5.78
CA ILE A 274 11.69 -12.23 -5.79
C ILE A 274 11.24 -11.83 -7.20
N ALA A 275 10.16 -11.06 -7.27
CA ALA A 275 9.77 -10.32 -8.46
C ALA A 275 10.23 -8.86 -8.31
N ILE A 276 10.86 -8.31 -9.35
CA ILE A 276 11.32 -6.91 -9.38
C ILE A 276 10.68 -6.18 -10.55
N SER A 277 10.11 -5.00 -10.30
CA SER A 277 9.52 -4.18 -11.35
C SER A 277 10.55 -3.40 -12.15
N ALA A 278 10.22 -3.10 -13.42
CA ALA A 278 10.84 -2.08 -14.27
C ALA A 278 9.73 -1.40 -15.12
N PRO A 279 8.91 -0.53 -14.53
CA PRO A 279 7.68 -0.05 -15.16
C PRO A 279 7.92 0.83 -16.40
N ASN A 280 9.11 1.37 -16.63
CA ASN A 280 9.41 2.14 -17.83
C ASN A 280 10.37 1.39 -18.77
N ASP A 281 10.50 0.06 -18.65
CA ASP A 281 11.32 -0.72 -19.56
C ASP A 281 10.80 -0.60 -21.01
N ASP A 282 11.74 -0.36 -21.94
CA ASP A 282 11.48 -0.06 -23.35
C ASP A 282 11.44 -1.32 -24.26
N ASP A 283 11.42 -2.53 -23.69
CA ASP A 283 11.30 -3.75 -24.49
C ASP A 283 9.94 -3.84 -25.18
N GLY A 284 9.97 -4.15 -26.48
CA GLY A 284 8.78 -4.10 -27.34
C GLY A 284 8.39 -2.68 -27.81
N GLY A 285 8.70 -1.62 -27.06
CA GLY A 285 8.39 -0.21 -27.39
C GLY A 285 8.51 0.73 -26.18
N THR A 286 8.12 1.99 -26.33
CA THR A 286 8.42 3.05 -25.33
C THR A 286 7.66 2.84 -24.01
N ASP A 287 8.33 2.78 -22.86
CA ASP A 287 7.74 2.68 -21.51
C ASP A 287 6.64 1.59 -21.39
N ARG A 288 6.79 0.45 -22.07
CA ARG A 288 5.81 -0.67 -21.98
C ARG A 288 5.85 -1.35 -20.63
N GLY A 289 7.04 -1.37 -20.03
CA GLY A 289 7.29 -1.94 -18.72
C GLY A 289 7.57 -3.44 -18.75
N ALA A 290 8.22 -3.92 -17.70
CA ALA A 290 8.59 -5.31 -17.51
C ALA A 290 8.56 -5.70 -16.03
N VAL A 291 8.48 -7.01 -15.78
CA VAL A 291 8.74 -7.61 -14.47
C VAL A 291 9.85 -8.63 -14.62
N TRP A 292 10.73 -8.71 -13.64
CA TRP A 292 11.84 -9.66 -13.60
C TRP A 292 11.62 -10.62 -12.45
N ILE A 293 11.48 -11.91 -12.78
CA ILE A 293 11.52 -12.99 -11.80
C ILE A 293 12.99 -13.33 -11.58
N CYS A 294 13.48 -13.12 -10.37
CA CYS A 294 14.86 -13.35 -10.00
C CYS A 294 14.92 -14.54 -9.06
N PHE A 295 15.54 -15.61 -9.55
CA PHE A 295 15.87 -16.77 -8.73
C PHE A 295 17.07 -16.44 -7.88
N MET A 296 16.91 -16.49 -6.58
CA MET A 296 17.91 -15.95 -5.67
C MET A 296 18.86 -17.06 -5.19
N THR A 297 20.07 -16.66 -4.83
CA THR A 297 20.94 -17.47 -3.97
C THR A 297 20.73 -17.03 -2.53
N ASP A 298 21.06 -17.89 -1.57
CA ASP A 298 21.09 -17.56 -0.12
C ASP A 298 21.98 -16.35 0.22
N SER A 299 22.90 -15.98 -0.68
CA SER A 299 23.74 -14.79 -0.61
C SER A 299 23.17 -13.55 -1.30
N GLY A 300 21.93 -13.60 -1.81
CA GLY A 300 21.23 -12.46 -2.41
C GLY A 300 21.64 -12.13 -3.84
N TYR A 301 22.53 -12.92 -4.45
CA TYR A 301 22.80 -12.85 -5.89
C TYR A 301 21.65 -13.48 -6.67
N VAL A 302 21.39 -12.94 -7.85
CA VAL A 302 20.56 -13.56 -8.87
C VAL A 302 21.32 -14.75 -9.45
N LYS A 303 20.81 -15.96 -9.21
CA LYS A 303 21.28 -17.23 -9.76
C LYS A 303 20.91 -17.35 -11.24
N SER A 304 19.69 -16.93 -11.56
CA SER A 304 19.15 -16.78 -12.89
C SER A 304 17.93 -15.87 -12.86
N GLU A 305 17.63 -15.27 -14.00
CA GLU A 305 16.51 -14.34 -14.15
C GLU A 305 15.60 -14.72 -15.32
N GLN A 306 14.33 -14.37 -15.19
CA GLN A 306 13.35 -14.45 -16.26
C GLN A 306 12.65 -13.10 -16.40
N LYS A 307 12.88 -12.43 -17.54
CA LYS A 307 12.11 -11.23 -17.92
C LYS A 307 10.72 -11.63 -18.36
N ILE A 308 9.72 -10.92 -17.89
CA ILE A 308 8.34 -10.97 -18.37
C ILE A 308 8.03 -9.61 -19.00
N SER A 309 7.84 -9.62 -20.31
CA SER A 309 7.43 -8.48 -21.16
C SER A 309 6.66 -9.02 -22.36
N ASP A 310 6.06 -8.15 -23.18
CA ASP A 310 5.35 -8.56 -24.40
C ASP A 310 6.24 -9.20 -25.48
N THR A 311 7.56 -9.27 -25.27
CA THR A 311 8.50 -9.92 -26.20
C THR A 311 9.17 -11.19 -25.66
N VAL A 312 9.18 -11.44 -24.34
CA VAL A 312 9.88 -12.57 -23.69
C VAL A 312 9.17 -13.13 -22.45
N GLY A 313 9.64 -14.28 -21.95
CA GLY A 313 9.11 -14.92 -20.73
C GLY A 313 7.86 -15.75 -20.91
N SER A 314 7.64 -16.26 -22.12
CA SER A 314 6.40 -16.97 -22.51
C SER A 314 5.12 -16.14 -22.34
N PHE A 315 5.26 -14.87 -21.98
CA PHE A 315 4.17 -13.91 -21.96
C PHE A 315 3.84 -13.50 -23.39
N THR A 316 2.62 -13.79 -23.80
CA THR A 316 2.12 -13.41 -25.13
C THR A 316 1.09 -12.30 -25.04
N GLY A 317 0.98 -11.65 -23.87
CA GLY A 317 0.15 -10.47 -23.68
C GLY A 317 0.69 -9.34 -24.54
N THR A 318 -0.20 -8.49 -25.05
CA THR A 318 0.19 -7.29 -25.80
C THR A 318 0.28 -6.13 -24.82
N LEU A 319 1.41 -5.41 -24.86
CA LEU A 319 1.63 -4.16 -24.16
C LEU A 319 1.83 -3.06 -25.21
N ASP A 320 1.16 -1.93 -25.03
CA ASP A 320 1.31 -0.72 -25.83
C ASP A 320 2.23 0.29 -25.14
N ASP A 321 2.73 1.25 -25.92
CA ASP A 321 3.68 2.24 -25.42
C ASP A 321 3.04 3.05 -24.27
N SER A 322 3.76 3.19 -23.16
CA SER A 322 3.30 3.80 -21.90
C SER A 322 2.33 2.99 -21.04
N ASP A 323 2.13 1.69 -21.31
CA ASP A 323 1.30 0.81 -20.45
C ASP A 323 1.85 0.70 -19.01
N LYS A 324 3.17 0.80 -18.86
CA LYS A 324 3.89 0.73 -17.59
C LYS A 324 3.62 -0.54 -16.78
N PHE A 325 3.66 -1.67 -17.46
CA PHE A 325 3.57 -2.98 -16.84
C PHE A 325 4.64 -3.15 -15.76
N GLY A 326 4.23 -3.48 -14.53
CA GLY A 326 5.13 -3.61 -13.38
C GLY A 326 5.09 -2.44 -12.40
N LEU A 327 4.18 -1.46 -12.53
CA LEU A 327 4.17 -0.32 -11.59
C LEU A 327 4.05 -0.71 -10.11
N SER A 328 3.32 -1.79 -9.82
CA SER A 328 3.14 -2.38 -8.50
C SER A 328 2.96 -3.89 -8.66
N LEU A 329 3.38 -4.61 -7.61
CA LEU A 329 3.40 -6.07 -7.55
C LEU A 329 2.68 -6.52 -6.28
N CYS A 330 2.03 -7.68 -6.33
CA CYS A 330 1.45 -8.34 -5.17
C CYS A 330 1.47 -9.85 -5.37
N SER A 331 2.08 -10.59 -4.44
CA SER A 331 1.96 -12.04 -4.42
C SER A 331 0.50 -12.42 -4.14
N VAL A 332 -0.04 -13.34 -4.94
CA VAL A 332 -1.44 -13.80 -4.86
C VAL A 332 -1.57 -15.26 -4.41
N GLY A 333 -0.45 -15.86 -3.98
CA GLY A 333 -0.40 -17.28 -3.67
C GLY A 333 -0.51 -18.14 -4.94
N ASP A 334 -0.77 -19.43 -4.76
CA ASP A 334 -0.95 -20.39 -5.86
C ASP A 334 -2.41 -20.36 -6.33
N LEU A 335 -2.70 -19.57 -7.36
CA LEU A 335 -4.06 -19.40 -7.88
C LEU A 335 -4.53 -20.64 -8.66
N ASN A 336 -3.59 -21.41 -9.21
CA ASN A 336 -3.88 -22.52 -10.11
C ASN A 336 -3.66 -23.92 -9.53
N ASN A 337 -3.37 -24.01 -8.22
CA ASN A 337 -3.13 -25.23 -7.47
C ASN A 337 -2.00 -26.10 -8.07
N ASP A 338 -1.00 -25.50 -8.71
CA ASP A 338 0.16 -26.22 -9.23
C ASP A 338 1.40 -26.16 -8.33
N THR A 339 1.23 -25.64 -7.12
CA THR A 339 2.23 -25.40 -6.07
C THR A 339 3.20 -24.24 -6.33
N THR A 340 3.06 -23.55 -7.45
CA THR A 340 3.85 -22.39 -7.81
C THR A 340 3.12 -21.12 -7.38
N ILE A 341 3.83 -20.15 -6.82
CA ILE A 341 3.23 -18.86 -6.46
C ILE A 341 3.00 -18.04 -7.73
N ASP A 342 1.83 -17.43 -7.80
CA ASP A 342 1.40 -16.57 -8.89
C ASP A 342 1.49 -15.08 -8.48
N LEU A 343 1.45 -14.21 -9.48
CA LEU A 343 1.75 -12.79 -9.30
C LEU A 343 0.69 -11.89 -9.95
N ALA A 344 0.23 -10.88 -9.21
CA ALA A 344 -0.52 -9.77 -9.77
C ALA A 344 0.42 -8.61 -10.15
N VAL A 345 0.31 -8.13 -11.38
CA VAL A 345 1.14 -7.07 -11.95
C VAL A 345 0.27 -5.95 -12.52
N THR A 346 0.48 -4.73 -12.06
CA THR A 346 -0.30 -3.56 -12.52
C THR A 346 0.33 -2.89 -13.74
N ALA A 347 -0.48 -2.44 -14.67
CA ALA A 347 -0.10 -1.63 -15.83
C ALA A 347 -1.03 -0.40 -15.89
N VAL A 348 -0.77 0.62 -15.08
CA VAL A 348 -1.71 1.75 -14.90
C VAL A 348 -1.93 2.56 -16.18
N GLY A 349 -0.95 2.54 -17.09
CA GLY A 349 -1.00 3.30 -18.33
C GLY A 349 -1.71 2.57 -19.47
N ASP A 350 -2.07 1.28 -19.27
CA ASP A 350 -2.68 0.41 -20.27
C ASP A 350 -3.86 1.10 -20.96
N ASP A 351 -3.81 1.23 -22.28
CA ASP A 351 -4.81 1.95 -23.07
C ASP A 351 -5.71 1.05 -23.93
N ASP A 352 -5.72 -0.25 -23.63
CA ASP A 352 -6.63 -1.19 -24.28
C ASP A 352 -8.09 -0.83 -23.99
N GLY A 353 -8.82 -0.62 -25.08
CA GLY A 353 -10.19 -0.12 -25.03
C GLY A 353 -10.31 1.41 -24.90
N GLY A 354 -9.21 2.15 -24.69
CA GLY A 354 -9.12 3.62 -24.71
C GLY A 354 -8.02 4.19 -23.78
N THR A 355 -7.68 5.48 -23.94
CA THR A 355 -6.53 6.15 -23.29
C THR A 355 -6.39 5.92 -21.77
N ASN A 356 -5.25 5.39 -21.33
CA ASN A 356 -4.82 5.24 -19.92
C ASN A 356 -5.92 4.70 -18.99
N ARG A 357 -6.45 3.53 -19.33
CA ARG A 357 -7.49 2.86 -18.55
C ARG A 357 -6.93 2.06 -17.40
N GLY A 358 -5.73 1.55 -17.57
CA GLY A 358 -5.08 0.66 -16.61
C GLY A 358 -5.51 -0.79 -16.78
N ALA A 359 -4.62 -1.71 -16.41
CA ALA A 359 -4.86 -3.15 -16.41
C ALA A 359 -4.15 -3.83 -15.23
N ILE A 360 -4.64 -5.01 -14.86
CA ILE A 360 -3.91 -5.94 -14.00
C ILE A 360 -3.71 -7.23 -14.77
N TRP A 361 -2.52 -7.77 -14.66
CA TRP A 361 -2.15 -9.03 -15.22
C TRP A 361 -1.92 -10.02 -14.08
N PHE A 362 -2.64 -11.13 -14.11
CA PHE A 362 -2.44 -12.26 -13.22
C PHE A 362 -1.59 -13.25 -13.96
N LEU A 363 -0.36 -13.42 -13.50
CA LEU A 363 0.63 -14.25 -14.14
C LEU A 363 0.68 -15.57 -13.36
N MET A 364 0.24 -16.63 -14.04
CA MET A 364 0.43 -17.99 -13.56
C MET A 364 1.85 -18.40 -13.92
N LEU A 365 2.71 -18.54 -12.92
CA LEU A 365 4.13 -18.76 -13.15
C LEU A 365 4.43 -20.25 -13.28
N ASP A 366 5.37 -20.60 -14.15
CA ASP A 366 6.07 -21.88 -14.08
C ASP A 366 7.23 -21.77 -13.07
N THR A 367 7.74 -22.90 -12.57
CA THR A 367 8.89 -22.94 -11.66
C THR A 367 10.19 -22.37 -12.27
N ASP A 368 10.22 -22.11 -13.57
CA ASP A 368 11.31 -21.42 -14.27
C ASP A 368 11.07 -19.91 -14.46
N GLY A 369 10.00 -19.38 -13.86
CA GLY A 369 9.66 -17.96 -13.83
C GLY A 369 9.00 -17.48 -15.12
N THR A 370 8.85 -18.36 -16.13
CA THR A 370 8.08 -18.03 -17.33
C THR A 370 6.59 -18.02 -17.03
N VAL A 371 5.84 -17.30 -17.84
CA VAL A 371 4.38 -17.24 -17.73
C VAL A 371 3.80 -18.49 -18.38
N LYS A 372 3.26 -19.40 -17.55
CA LYS A 372 2.54 -20.60 -17.97
C LYS A 372 1.22 -20.26 -18.64
N SER A 373 0.50 -19.34 -18.02
CA SER A 373 -0.73 -18.72 -18.51
C SER A 373 -0.93 -17.39 -17.81
N TYR A 374 -1.77 -16.53 -18.38
CA TYR A 374 -2.12 -15.27 -17.73
C TYR A 374 -3.57 -14.93 -17.98
N ASP A 375 -4.12 -14.16 -17.05
CA ASP A 375 -5.39 -13.46 -17.23
C ASP A 375 -5.11 -11.96 -17.22
N LYS A 376 -5.67 -11.23 -18.20
CA LYS A 376 -5.62 -9.76 -18.25
C LYS A 376 -6.97 -9.21 -17.82
N VAL A 377 -6.97 -8.47 -16.74
CA VAL A 377 -8.10 -7.69 -16.29
C VAL A 377 -7.95 -6.26 -16.80
N ASN A 378 -8.69 -5.96 -17.85
CA ASN A 378 -8.82 -4.61 -18.39
C ASN A 378 -10.22 -4.38 -18.97
N THR A 379 -10.42 -3.23 -19.59
CA THR A 379 -11.74 -2.75 -20.03
C THR A 379 -12.34 -3.52 -21.20
N THR A 380 -11.55 -4.43 -21.81
CA THR A 380 -11.98 -5.29 -22.92
C THR A 380 -12.40 -6.69 -22.46
N ASP A 381 -12.13 -7.06 -21.21
CA ASP A 381 -12.58 -8.31 -20.61
C ASP A 381 -14.09 -8.26 -20.35
N THR A 382 -14.80 -9.30 -20.75
CA THR A 382 -16.22 -9.53 -20.45
C THR A 382 -16.56 -9.45 -18.95
N LEU A 383 -15.61 -9.69 -18.05
CA LEU A 383 -15.76 -9.53 -16.60
C LEU A 383 -15.75 -8.06 -16.15
N LEU A 384 -15.23 -7.14 -16.97
CA LEU A 384 -15.21 -5.69 -16.75
C LEU A 384 -16.06 -4.90 -17.76
N VAL A 385 -16.76 -5.56 -18.69
CA VAL A 385 -17.52 -4.87 -19.74
C VAL A 385 -18.56 -3.93 -19.11
N ASP A 386 -18.42 -2.64 -19.44
CA ASP A 386 -19.15 -1.45 -18.97
C ASP A 386 -18.60 -0.74 -17.71
N THR A 387 -17.38 -1.04 -17.23
CA THR A 387 -16.87 -0.53 -15.94
C THR A 387 -15.71 0.47 -16.00
N VAL A 388 -14.58 0.19 -16.65
CA VAL A 388 -13.42 1.11 -16.65
C VAL A 388 -13.36 1.96 -17.95
N VAL A 389 -13.18 3.27 -17.81
CA VAL A 389 -13.16 4.30 -18.87
C VAL A 389 -11.78 4.97 -18.98
N GLY A 390 -11.51 5.64 -20.10
CA GLY A 390 -10.19 6.25 -20.34
C GLY A 390 -9.83 7.34 -19.33
N GLY A 391 -8.67 7.21 -18.68
CA GLY A 391 -8.15 8.10 -17.66
C GLY A 391 -8.48 7.69 -16.22
N ASP A 392 -9.00 6.48 -16.02
CA ASP A 392 -9.46 5.98 -14.72
C ASP A 392 -8.32 5.67 -13.73
N ASP A 393 -7.09 5.51 -14.23
CA ASP A 393 -5.94 5.01 -13.46
C ASP A 393 -6.28 3.72 -12.68
N PHE A 394 -7.01 2.78 -13.30
CA PHE A 394 -7.23 1.45 -12.69
C PHE A 394 -5.88 0.81 -12.35
N SER A 395 -5.81 0.12 -11.21
CA SER A 395 -4.59 -0.47 -10.64
C SER A 395 -3.58 0.52 -10.03
N CYS A 396 -4.03 1.73 -9.65
CA CYS A 396 -3.16 2.70 -8.96
C CYS A 396 -2.78 2.32 -7.51
N GLY A 397 -3.45 1.32 -6.94
CA GLY A 397 -3.15 0.71 -5.66
C GLY A 397 -3.65 -0.73 -5.66
N ILE A 398 -2.89 -1.64 -5.05
CA ILE A 398 -3.21 -3.06 -4.94
C ILE A 398 -2.86 -3.53 -3.53
N SER A 399 -3.71 -4.37 -2.95
CA SER A 399 -3.46 -4.96 -1.63
C SER A 399 -4.12 -6.34 -1.53
N SER A 400 -3.47 -7.24 -0.80
CA SER A 400 -4.07 -8.53 -0.45
C SER A 400 -5.29 -8.30 0.44
N PHE A 401 -6.37 -8.99 0.12
CA PHE A 401 -7.58 -9.04 0.92
C PHE A 401 -7.71 -10.36 1.69
N GLY A 402 -6.80 -11.32 1.50
CA GLY A 402 -6.92 -12.67 2.04
C GLY A 402 -8.10 -13.47 1.46
N ASP A 403 -8.33 -14.68 1.93
CA ASP A 403 -9.41 -15.59 1.46
C ASP A 403 -10.76 -15.24 2.10
N ARG A 404 -11.57 -14.41 1.42
CA ARG A 404 -12.83 -13.86 1.98
C ARG A 404 -14.02 -14.76 1.77
N ASN A 405 -14.10 -15.38 0.61
CA ASN A 405 -15.24 -16.21 0.27
C ASN A 405 -15.10 -17.63 0.87
N GLY A 406 -13.96 -17.92 1.52
CA GLY A 406 -13.65 -19.17 2.19
C GLY A 406 -13.39 -20.30 1.19
N ASP A 407 -12.94 -19.95 -0.02
CA ASP A 407 -12.63 -20.91 -1.09
C ASP A 407 -11.19 -21.39 -1.05
N GLY A 408 -10.34 -20.80 -0.22
CA GLY A 408 -8.93 -21.14 -0.04
C GLY A 408 -7.96 -20.22 -0.78
N GLN A 409 -8.44 -19.29 -1.61
CA GLN A 409 -7.61 -18.40 -2.42
C GLN A 409 -7.60 -16.97 -1.91
N ILE A 410 -6.47 -16.29 -2.07
CA ILE A 410 -6.32 -14.88 -1.65
C ILE A 410 -7.08 -13.98 -2.61
N ASP A 411 -8.03 -13.19 -2.13
CA ASP A 411 -8.68 -12.13 -2.88
C ASP A 411 -7.87 -10.83 -2.88
N LEU A 412 -8.15 -9.93 -3.83
CA LEU A 412 -7.45 -8.65 -3.95
C LEU A 412 -8.37 -7.43 -3.93
N LEU A 413 -7.84 -6.34 -3.39
CA LEU A 413 -8.39 -4.99 -3.50
C LEU A 413 -7.58 -4.16 -4.51
N VAL A 414 -8.28 -3.44 -5.37
CA VAL A 414 -7.66 -2.63 -6.43
C VAL A 414 -8.30 -1.25 -6.51
N GLY A 415 -7.47 -0.21 -6.47
CA GLY A 415 -7.90 1.18 -6.65
C GLY A 415 -7.87 1.66 -8.11
N ALA A 416 -8.82 2.53 -8.43
CA ALA A 416 -8.88 3.29 -9.68
C ALA A 416 -9.26 4.74 -9.35
N ARG A 417 -8.30 5.52 -8.85
CA ARG A 417 -8.57 6.82 -8.20
C ARG A 417 -9.22 7.87 -9.11
N ASN A 418 -9.03 7.76 -10.42
CA ASN A 418 -9.55 8.74 -11.39
C ASN A 418 -10.78 8.21 -12.13
N ALA A 419 -11.32 7.07 -11.71
CA ALA A 419 -12.35 6.39 -12.46
C ALA A 419 -13.70 7.09 -12.54
N ALA A 420 -14.38 6.96 -13.69
CA ALA A 420 -15.55 7.75 -14.04
C ALA A 420 -16.72 6.91 -14.60
N ASP A 421 -17.80 6.78 -13.82
CA ASP A 421 -19.06 6.15 -14.27
C ASP A 421 -19.92 7.06 -15.19
N THR A 422 -19.67 8.38 -15.18
CA THR A 422 -20.36 9.40 -16.00
C THR A 422 -19.41 10.57 -16.32
N SER A 423 -19.86 11.83 -16.40
CA SER A 423 -18.95 12.99 -16.53
C SER A 423 -18.18 13.33 -15.25
N ARG A 424 -18.14 12.42 -14.27
CA ARG A 424 -17.59 12.61 -12.92
C ARG A 424 -16.52 11.56 -12.62
N ALA A 425 -15.25 11.91 -12.82
CA ALA A 425 -14.07 11.14 -12.38
C ALA A 425 -13.96 11.20 -10.86
N THR A 426 -14.56 10.25 -10.16
CA THR A 426 -14.76 10.25 -8.70
C THR A 426 -13.82 9.26 -8.01
N GLY A 427 -13.39 8.24 -8.76
CA GLY A 427 -12.61 7.12 -8.28
C GLY A 427 -13.48 5.90 -8.00
N GLU A 428 -12.88 4.71 -8.11
CA GLU A 428 -13.54 3.41 -7.97
C GLU A 428 -12.61 2.40 -7.29
N VAL A 429 -13.20 1.35 -6.73
CA VAL A 429 -12.45 0.20 -6.20
C VAL A 429 -13.04 -1.08 -6.71
N TYR A 430 -12.19 -2.08 -6.90
CA TYR A 430 -12.54 -3.37 -7.43
C TYR A 430 -12.11 -4.44 -6.43
N VAL A 431 -13.04 -5.34 -6.11
CA VAL A 431 -12.71 -6.58 -5.41
C VAL A 431 -12.60 -7.68 -6.45
N ILE A 432 -11.45 -8.33 -6.47
CA ILE A 432 -11.15 -9.41 -7.39
C ILE A 432 -11.16 -10.70 -6.59
N HIS A 433 -12.18 -11.52 -6.83
CA HIS A 433 -12.27 -12.86 -6.27
C HIS A 433 -11.62 -13.87 -7.18
N PHE A 434 -10.81 -14.73 -6.58
CA PHE A 434 -10.29 -15.90 -7.27
C PHE A 434 -11.22 -17.11 -7.03
N ASP A 435 -10.99 -18.21 -7.72
CA ASP A 435 -11.64 -19.50 -7.46
C ASP A 435 -10.53 -20.53 -7.24
N ALA A 436 -10.69 -21.42 -6.26
CA ALA A 436 -9.83 -22.58 -6.15
C ALA A 436 -10.10 -23.49 -7.36
N ASP A 437 -9.08 -23.82 -8.16
CA ASP A 437 -9.26 -24.77 -9.27
C ASP A 437 -9.86 -26.10 -8.77
N THR A 438 -11.16 -26.29 -9.01
CA THR A 438 -11.86 -27.54 -8.65
C THR A 438 -12.13 -28.46 -9.86
N THR A 439 -11.75 -28.05 -11.08
CA THR A 439 -11.80 -28.87 -12.31
C THR A 439 -11.05 -28.11 -13.42
N TYR A 440 -9.95 -28.60 -14.02
CA TYR A 440 -9.89 -29.68 -15.02
C TYR A 440 -8.44 -30.14 -15.32
N PRO A 441 -8.10 -31.44 -15.21
CA PRO A 441 -6.83 -31.95 -15.70
C PRO A 441 -6.88 -32.04 -17.23
N HIS A 442 -5.90 -31.42 -17.90
CA HIS A 442 -5.67 -31.44 -19.34
C HIS A 442 -6.67 -30.67 -20.22
N ARG A 443 -6.23 -29.50 -20.73
CA ARG A 443 -6.41 -29.19 -22.15
C ARG A 443 -5.31 -28.29 -22.70
N ASP A 444 -4.55 -28.85 -23.65
CA ASP A 444 -3.88 -28.07 -24.68
C ASP A 444 -4.91 -27.13 -25.35
N PHE A 445 -4.54 -25.87 -25.57
CA PHE A 445 -5.23 -24.74 -26.25
C PHE A 445 -5.76 -23.61 -25.33
N HIS A 446 -5.08 -22.45 -25.46
CA HIS A 446 -5.29 -21.09 -24.94
C HIS A 446 -6.71 -20.47 -25.00
N GLN A 447 -7.77 -21.11 -24.51
CA GLN A 447 -9.00 -20.39 -24.16
C GLN A 447 -9.75 -21.12 -23.03
N THR A 448 -9.54 -20.67 -21.79
CA THR A 448 -10.42 -20.95 -20.65
C THR A 448 -10.31 -19.81 -19.64
N THR A 449 -11.27 -18.89 -19.74
CA THR A 449 -11.77 -18.00 -18.67
C THR A 449 -12.01 -18.82 -17.39
N ALA A 450 -11.71 -18.42 -16.16
CA ALA A 450 -10.93 -17.34 -15.57
C ALA A 450 -10.62 -17.81 -14.13
N TYR A 451 -9.40 -17.64 -13.61
CA TYR A 451 -9.15 -17.80 -12.15
C TYR A 451 -9.89 -16.74 -11.36
N ILE A 452 -10.30 -15.68 -12.04
CA ILE A 452 -11.10 -14.60 -11.52
C ILE A 452 -12.56 -14.97 -11.69
N ASN A 453 -13.19 -15.40 -10.60
CA ASN A 453 -14.59 -15.79 -10.61
C ASN A 453 -15.50 -14.57 -10.75
N THR A 454 -15.14 -13.50 -10.05
CA THR A 454 -15.97 -12.30 -9.96
C THR A 454 -15.08 -11.08 -9.73
N ILE A 455 -15.25 -10.07 -10.58
CA ILE A 455 -14.80 -8.72 -10.29
C ILE A 455 -16.03 -7.94 -9.88
N VAL A 456 -16.00 -7.36 -8.69
CA VAL A 456 -17.05 -6.42 -8.31
C VAL A 456 -16.52 -5.01 -8.33
N LYS A 457 -16.92 -4.29 -9.38
CA LYS A 457 -16.80 -2.84 -9.45
C LYS A 457 -17.62 -2.21 -8.33
N GLN A 458 -16.96 -1.39 -7.53
CA GLN A 458 -17.59 -0.47 -6.60
C GLN A 458 -17.34 0.94 -7.11
N SER A 459 -18.38 1.51 -7.74
CA SER A 459 -18.30 2.86 -8.28
C SER A 459 -19.15 3.85 -7.52
N ALA A 460 -18.59 5.06 -7.43
CA ALA A 460 -19.23 6.28 -6.99
C ALA A 460 -20.62 6.57 -7.56
N ALA A 461 -20.96 6.06 -8.76
CA ALA A 461 -22.27 6.30 -9.37
C ALA A 461 -23.23 5.09 -9.31
N SER A 462 -22.80 3.98 -8.73
CA SER A 462 -23.71 2.91 -8.33
C SER A 462 -24.34 3.27 -6.99
N SER A 463 -25.67 3.15 -6.85
CA SER A 463 -26.30 3.23 -5.53
C SER A 463 -25.73 2.11 -4.65
N PRO A 464 -25.19 2.39 -3.46
CA PRO A 464 -25.49 3.56 -2.60
C PRO A 464 -24.57 4.79 -2.70
N LEU A 465 -23.52 4.80 -3.53
CA LEU A 465 -22.56 5.91 -3.64
C LEU A 465 -23.07 7.13 -4.43
N ASP A 466 -24.04 6.93 -5.33
CA ASP A 466 -24.51 7.97 -6.26
C ASP A 466 -25.02 9.23 -5.54
N GLY A 467 -24.34 10.35 -5.78
CA GLY A 467 -24.62 11.66 -5.16
C GLY A 467 -23.61 12.11 -4.11
N GLU A 468 -22.71 11.22 -3.66
CA GLU A 468 -21.84 11.46 -2.51
C GLU A 468 -20.38 11.78 -2.83
N LEU A 469 -19.89 11.38 -4.01
CA LEU A 469 -18.54 11.68 -4.51
C LEU A 469 -18.58 12.77 -5.61
N GLY A 470 -17.72 13.77 -5.45
CA GLY A 470 -17.38 14.86 -6.36
C GLY A 470 -16.38 14.50 -7.46
N LEU A 471 -16.18 15.46 -8.38
CA LEU A 471 -15.17 15.34 -9.42
C LEU A 471 -13.77 15.44 -8.79
N SER A 472 -12.95 14.44 -9.04
CA SER A 472 -11.57 14.27 -8.62
C SER A 472 -11.39 14.01 -7.12
N ASP A 473 -12.41 13.49 -6.45
CA ASP A 473 -12.37 13.16 -5.01
C ASP A 473 -11.35 12.05 -4.67
N GLY A 474 -10.95 11.25 -5.66
CA GLY A 474 -9.84 10.31 -5.53
C GLY A 474 -10.20 9.05 -4.74
N TYR A 475 -11.45 8.58 -4.81
CA TYR A 475 -11.87 7.32 -4.19
C TYR A 475 -11.02 6.15 -4.71
N GLY A 476 -10.37 5.41 -3.81
CA GLY A 476 -9.44 4.33 -4.18
C GLY A 476 -7.96 4.74 -4.17
N ILE A 477 -7.62 5.95 -3.70
CA ILE A 477 -6.24 6.38 -3.50
C ILE A 477 -5.50 5.52 -2.45
N SER A 478 -6.23 5.10 -1.42
CA SER A 478 -5.76 4.31 -0.30
C SER A 478 -6.85 3.31 0.03
N ILE A 479 -6.43 2.07 0.29
CA ILE A 479 -7.33 0.96 0.50
C ILE A 479 -6.72 0.05 1.56
N SER A 480 -7.55 -0.42 2.47
CA SER A 480 -7.12 -1.34 3.51
C SER A 480 -8.21 -2.38 3.79
N ASN A 481 -7.75 -3.61 4.02
CA ASN A 481 -8.52 -4.62 4.72
C ASN A 481 -8.66 -4.20 6.19
N ILE A 482 -9.89 -4.10 6.69
CA ILE A 482 -10.16 -3.60 8.04
C ILE A 482 -10.76 -4.66 8.97
N GLY A 483 -10.83 -5.92 8.56
CA GLY A 483 -11.48 -6.96 9.37
C GLY A 483 -13.02 -6.90 9.31
N ASP A 484 -13.69 -7.82 10.00
CA ASP A 484 -15.14 -8.06 9.91
C ASP A 484 -15.85 -7.12 10.88
N LEU A 485 -16.42 -6.06 10.31
CA LEU A 485 -16.91 -4.94 11.10
C LEU A 485 -18.36 -5.15 11.56
N ASP A 486 -19.16 -5.88 10.78
CA ASP A 486 -20.55 -6.16 11.13
C ASP A 486 -20.79 -7.57 11.73
N GLY A 487 -19.72 -8.34 11.91
CA GLY A 487 -19.71 -9.62 12.61
C GLY A 487 -20.39 -10.74 11.83
N ASP A 488 -20.48 -10.62 10.50
CA ASP A 488 -21.12 -11.61 9.64
C ASP A 488 -20.17 -12.70 9.13
N GLY A 489 -18.89 -12.60 9.50
CA GLY A 489 -17.81 -13.51 9.15
C GLY A 489 -17.11 -13.18 7.83
N ILE A 490 -17.42 -12.04 7.20
CA ILE A 490 -16.78 -11.56 5.98
C ILE A 490 -16.06 -10.26 6.31
N ASP A 491 -14.74 -10.21 6.09
CA ASP A 491 -14.05 -8.97 6.38
C ASP A 491 -14.24 -7.85 5.34
N ASP A 492 -14.30 -6.65 5.89
CA ASP A 492 -14.73 -5.42 5.25
C ASP A 492 -13.55 -4.59 4.75
N MET A 493 -13.88 -3.53 4.01
CA MET A 493 -12.89 -2.68 3.37
C MET A 493 -13.12 -1.20 3.72
N ALA A 494 -12.03 -0.50 4.01
CA ALA A 494 -12.01 0.96 4.02
C ALA A 494 -11.30 1.52 2.79
N VAL A 495 -11.90 2.56 2.20
CA VAL A 495 -11.38 3.23 0.99
C VAL A 495 -11.30 4.73 1.24
N GLY A 496 -10.14 5.32 0.97
CA GLY A 496 -9.94 6.76 1.02
C GLY A 496 -10.41 7.48 -0.24
N ALA A 497 -11.01 8.65 -0.06
CA ALA A 497 -11.30 9.66 -1.09
C ALA A 497 -10.76 11.01 -0.59
N HIS A 498 -9.43 11.15 -0.64
CA HIS A 498 -8.73 12.23 0.06
C HIS A 498 -9.08 13.63 -0.45
N SER A 499 -9.61 13.77 -1.66
CA SER A 499 -10.00 15.07 -2.22
C SER A 499 -11.50 15.34 -2.14
N ASP A 500 -12.24 14.54 -1.35
CA ASP A 500 -13.68 14.72 -1.20
C ASP A 500 -14.05 16.09 -0.59
N ASP A 501 -15.05 16.74 -1.20
CA ASP A 501 -15.48 18.12 -0.91
C ASP A 501 -16.61 18.21 0.15
N ASP A 502 -17.03 17.09 0.74
CA ASP A 502 -18.11 17.08 1.72
C ASP A 502 -17.75 17.86 3.01
N GLY A 503 -18.59 18.82 3.37
CA GLY A 503 -18.32 19.79 4.44
C GLY A 503 -17.33 20.92 4.07
N GLY A 504 -16.68 20.87 2.89
CA GLY A 504 -15.78 21.92 2.38
C GLY A 504 -14.72 21.39 1.42
N GLY A 505 -14.02 22.29 0.72
CA GLY A 505 -13.10 21.91 -0.37
C GLY A 505 -11.95 20.99 0.06
N ASN A 506 -11.77 19.85 -0.61
CA ASN A 506 -10.76 18.81 -0.39
C ASN A 506 -10.56 18.46 1.09
N LYS A 507 -11.64 18.38 1.87
CA LYS A 507 -11.56 17.94 3.27
C LYS A 507 -11.18 16.46 3.37
N GLY A 508 -11.61 15.68 2.39
CA GLY A 508 -11.41 14.25 2.31
C GLY A 508 -12.50 13.46 3.04
N ALA A 509 -12.62 12.20 2.69
CA ALA A 509 -13.54 11.23 3.26
C ALA A 509 -12.94 9.83 3.23
N ILE A 510 -13.50 8.94 4.03
CA ILE A 510 -13.36 7.49 3.84
C ILE A 510 -14.72 6.85 3.65
N TYR A 511 -14.72 5.67 3.06
CA TYR A 511 -15.90 4.87 2.87
C TYR A 511 -15.65 3.48 3.42
N ILE A 512 -16.49 3.09 4.36
CA ILE A 512 -16.55 1.73 4.90
C ILE A 512 -17.49 0.94 4.02
N ASN A 513 -16.95 -0.09 3.40
CA ASN A 513 -17.65 -0.98 2.50
C ASN A 513 -17.86 -2.29 3.22
N PHE A 514 -19.10 -2.51 3.66
CA PHE A 514 -19.51 -3.78 4.21
C PHE A 514 -19.69 -4.76 3.07
N MET A 515 -19.02 -5.89 3.13
CA MET A 515 -18.89 -6.79 2.01
C MET A 515 -19.88 -7.96 2.12
N ASN A 516 -20.38 -8.43 0.99
CA ASN A 516 -20.95 -9.78 0.92
C ASN A 516 -19.82 -10.76 0.62
N SER A 517 -20.03 -12.04 0.92
CA SER A 517 -19.12 -13.14 0.57
C SER A 517 -18.84 -13.31 -0.94
N ASN A 518 -19.51 -12.55 -1.80
CA ASN A 518 -19.30 -12.55 -3.25
C ASN A 518 -18.56 -11.28 -3.74
N GLY A 519 -18.05 -10.45 -2.84
CA GLY A 519 -17.29 -9.23 -3.15
C GLY A 519 -18.13 -8.01 -3.44
N ALA A 520 -19.44 -8.15 -3.49
CA ALA A 520 -20.32 -7.01 -3.67
C ALA A 520 -20.49 -6.26 -2.36
N ILE A 521 -20.48 -4.93 -2.42
CA ILE A 521 -20.91 -4.09 -1.31
C ILE A 521 -22.33 -4.49 -0.90
N LYS A 522 -22.46 -5.01 0.32
CA LYS A 522 -23.70 -5.27 1.03
C LYS A 522 -24.36 -3.96 1.44
N SER A 523 -23.54 -3.08 2.01
CA SER A 523 -23.92 -1.72 2.38
C SER A 523 -22.65 -0.89 2.54
N GLN A 524 -22.82 0.42 2.58
CA GLN A 524 -21.70 1.32 2.72
C GLN A 524 -22.03 2.43 3.69
N GLN A 525 -21.00 2.90 4.40
CA GLN A 525 -21.04 4.17 5.10
C GLN A 525 -19.93 5.09 4.60
N LYS A 526 -20.30 6.31 4.15
CA LYS A 526 -19.33 7.42 4.07
C LYS A 526 -19.10 8.01 5.45
N ILE A 527 -17.84 8.20 5.80
CA ILE A 527 -17.39 8.93 6.98
C ILE A 527 -16.67 10.19 6.48
N SER A 528 -17.26 11.34 6.79
CA SER A 528 -16.81 12.67 6.36
C SER A 528 -17.16 13.70 7.41
N ASP A 529 -16.78 14.96 7.19
CA ASP A 529 -17.12 16.09 8.08
C ASP A 529 -18.63 16.23 8.38
N THR A 530 -19.52 15.64 7.55
CA THR A 530 -20.97 15.77 7.72
C THR A 530 -21.73 14.44 7.85
N ARG A 531 -21.05 13.27 7.81
CA ARG A 531 -21.70 11.95 7.70
C ARG A 531 -21.00 10.83 8.45
N GLY A 532 -21.73 9.72 8.65
CA GLY A 532 -21.21 8.47 9.21
C GLY A 532 -21.04 8.44 10.72
N GLY A 533 -21.72 9.32 11.44
CA GLY A 533 -21.51 9.49 12.89
C GLY A 533 -20.20 10.23 13.20
N PHE A 534 -19.48 10.71 12.19
CA PHE A 534 -18.28 11.51 12.38
C PHE A 534 -18.66 12.87 12.97
N ASN A 535 -18.41 13.02 14.26
CA ASN A 535 -18.66 14.24 15.01
C ASN A 535 -17.38 15.08 15.22
N GLY A 536 -16.34 14.82 14.42
CA GLY A 536 -15.10 15.61 14.36
C GLY A 536 -15.23 16.79 13.39
N TYR A 537 -14.18 17.61 13.32
CA TYR A 537 -14.07 18.69 12.32
C TYR A 537 -12.85 18.45 11.44
N LEU A 538 -13.09 18.32 10.13
CA LEU A 538 -12.06 18.22 9.10
C LEU A 538 -11.79 19.61 8.47
N TYR A 539 -10.52 19.87 8.14
CA TYR A 539 -10.07 21.13 7.54
C TYR A 539 -10.08 21.06 6.02
N SER A 540 -10.45 22.15 5.34
CA SER A 540 -10.36 22.22 3.87
C SER A 540 -8.91 22.05 3.41
N GLY A 541 -8.67 21.20 2.42
CA GLY A 541 -7.34 20.75 2.01
C GLY A 541 -6.74 19.65 2.89
N GLY A 542 -7.41 19.29 4.00
CA GLY A 542 -6.88 18.38 5.02
C GLY A 542 -6.56 16.98 4.53
N SER A 543 -7.17 16.56 3.42
CA SER A 543 -6.87 15.28 2.76
C SER A 543 -7.13 14.04 3.63
N PHE A 544 -8.20 14.05 4.43
CA PHE A 544 -8.63 12.90 5.23
C PHE A 544 -8.91 11.68 4.33
N GLY A 545 -8.32 10.53 4.66
CA GLY A 545 -8.32 9.34 3.79
C GLY A 545 -7.09 9.23 2.89
N SER A 546 -6.05 10.04 3.08
CA SER A 546 -4.78 9.91 2.34
C SER A 546 -4.03 8.61 2.65
N ALA A 547 -4.25 8.06 3.85
CA ALA A 547 -3.77 6.76 4.29
C ALA A 547 -4.83 6.11 5.17
N VAL A 548 -4.98 4.79 5.09
CA VAL A 548 -5.93 4.02 5.89
C VAL A 548 -5.24 2.72 6.31
N ALA A 549 -5.42 2.33 7.58
CA ALA A 549 -4.96 1.06 8.12
C ALA A 549 -6.02 0.46 9.04
N GLY A 550 -6.34 -0.82 8.87
CA GLY A 550 -6.99 -1.61 9.91
C GLY A 550 -6.00 -1.81 11.07
N ILE A 551 -6.41 -1.46 12.29
CA ILE A 551 -5.55 -1.51 13.48
C ILE A 551 -5.98 -2.58 14.48
N GLY A 552 -6.87 -3.48 14.07
CA GLY A 552 -7.45 -4.51 14.94
C GLY A 552 -8.46 -3.92 15.92
N ASP A 553 -8.99 -4.76 16.82
CA ASP A 553 -9.94 -4.36 17.88
C ASP A 553 -9.16 -3.75 19.05
N VAL A 554 -9.00 -2.43 19.05
CA VAL A 554 -8.21 -1.68 20.04
C VAL A 554 -8.98 -1.52 21.34
N ASN A 555 -10.31 -1.37 21.29
CA ASN A 555 -11.12 -1.15 22.48
C ASN A 555 -11.65 -2.45 23.15
N GLY A 556 -11.42 -3.61 22.52
CA GLY A 556 -11.82 -4.93 23.00
C GLY A 556 -13.34 -5.16 22.96
N ASP A 557 -14.08 -4.42 22.12
CA ASP A 557 -15.53 -4.58 21.99
C ASP A 557 -15.93 -5.69 21.00
N GLY A 558 -14.95 -6.29 20.32
CA GLY A 558 -15.10 -7.36 19.35
C GLY A 558 -15.27 -6.88 17.92
N ILE A 559 -15.19 -5.56 17.67
CA ILE A 559 -15.27 -4.94 16.35
C ILE A 559 -13.91 -4.34 16.00
N PRO A 560 -13.34 -4.61 14.81
CA PRO A 560 -12.09 -3.98 14.39
C PRO A 560 -12.17 -2.45 14.28
N ASP A 561 -11.07 -1.78 14.61
CA ASP A 561 -10.90 -0.33 14.55
C ASP A 561 -9.99 0.10 13.41
N ILE A 562 -10.01 1.39 13.10
CA ILE A 562 -9.37 1.96 11.90
C ILE A 562 -8.56 3.21 12.25
N ALA A 563 -7.36 3.32 11.69
CA ALA A 563 -6.57 4.55 11.69
C ALA A 563 -6.57 5.22 10.30
N VAL A 564 -6.74 6.54 10.28
CA VAL A 564 -6.88 7.32 9.05
C VAL A 564 -6.02 8.57 9.07
N GLY A 565 -5.20 8.75 8.04
CA GLY A 565 -4.38 9.95 7.84
C GLY A 565 -5.15 11.09 7.18
N ALA A 566 -4.90 12.30 7.63
CA ALA A 566 -5.26 13.55 6.96
C ALA A 566 -3.98 14.40 6.82
N ILE A 567 -3.15 14.02 5.84
CA ILE A 567 -1.75 14.45 5.72
C ILE A 567 -1.55 15.97 5.64
N SER A 568 -2.55 16.71 5.15
CA SER A 568 -2.49 18.16 4.92
C SER A 568 -3.42 18.95 5.86
N ALA A 569 -3.81 18.36 7.00
CA ALA A 569 -4.68 19.04 7.94
C ALA A 569 -4.02 20.29 8.55
N ASP A 570 -4.80 21.37 8.58
CA ASP A 570 -4.37 22.70 9.03
C ASP A 570 -4.66 22.97 10.52
N ASP A 571 -4.96 21.94 11.32
CA ASP A 571 -5.36 22.13 12.71
C ASP A 571 -4.23 22.71 13.57
N GLY A 572 -4.38 23.98 13.93
CA GLY A 572 -3.39 24.73 14.67
C GLY A 572 -2.21 25.27 13.83
N GLY A 573 -2.11 24.97 12.53
CA GLY A 573 -1.09 25.48 11.60
C GLY A 573 -1.10 24.78 10.24
N THR A 574 -0.59 25.42 9.19
CA THR A 574 -0.66 24.93 7.79
C THR A 574 0.05 23.58 7.58
N ASP A 575 -0.61 22.64 6.92
CA ASP A 575 -0.05 21.33 6.48
C ASP A 575 0.67 20.56 7.60
N ARG A 576 0.18 20.65 8.85
CA ARG A 576 0.74 19.89 9.98
C ARG A 576 0.44 18.41 9.84
N GLY A 577 -0.75 18.11 9.35
CA GLY A 577 -1.28 16.77 9.30
C GLY A 577 -1.85 16.28 10.64
N GLU A 578 -2.64 15.22 10.58
CA GLU A 578 -3.27 14.58 11.74
C GLU A 578 -3.63 13.12 11.41
N VAL A 579 -3.85 12.33 12.45
CA VAL A 579 -4.38 10.96 12.36
C VAL A 579 -5.66 10.87 13.18
N TRP A 580 -6.60 10.06 12.71
CA TRP A 580 -7.84 9.77 13.40
C TRP A 580 -7.93 8.27 13.70
N ILE A 581 -8.28 7.94 14.93
CA ILE A 581 -8.68 6.58 15.33
C ILE A 581 -10.20 6.56 15.37
N LEU A 582 -10.80 5.62 14.65
CA LEU A 582 -12.25 5.47 14.54
C LEU A 582 -12.65 4.14 15.17
N PHE A 583 -13.51 4.23 16.20
CA PHE A 583 -14.16 3.08 16.80
C PHE A 583 -15.50 2.84 16.14
N MET A 584 -15.74 1.62 15.71
CA MET A 584 -16.86 1.28 14.86
C MET A 584 -18.03 0.67 15.66
N THR A 585 -19.22 0.48 15.07
CA THR A 585 -20.45 -0.01 15.76
C THR A 585 -21.14 -1.17 15.09
#